data_AF-A0A930X1X8-F1
#
_entry.id   AF-A0A930X1X8-F1
#
_cell.length_a   1.000
_cell.length_b   1.000
_cell.length_c   1.000
_cell.angle_alpha   90.00
_cell.angle_beta   90.00
_cell.angle_gamma   90.00
#
_symmetry.space_group_name_H-M   'P 1'
#
loop_
_entity.id
_entity.type
_entity.pdbx_description
1 polymer ?
#
loop_
_entity_poly.entity_id
_entity_poly.type
_entity_poly.pdbx_seq_one_letter_code
_entity_poly.pdbx_strand_id
1 'polypeptide(L)'
;MSSVQALNADYIVCYRMTREPRAVRLKLWEPSPSHADAPQPYLYAVNYSFRTLTAAEQFLREFLLVNGAFDVPDHSFPTEGAIAILPFPTWNSAES
;
A
#
# COMPACT_ATOMS: atom_id res chain seq x y z
N MET A 1 13.03 -27.22 -15.04
CA MET A 1 12.86 -26.48 -13.76
C MET A 1 13.08 -25.01 -14.08
N SER A 2 12.01 -24.28 -14.41
CA SER A 2 12.10 -22.87 -14.79
C SER A 2 12.03 -22.05 -13.50
N SER A 3 13.13 -21.36 -13.19
CA SER A 3 13.19 -20.37 -12.12
C SER A 3 12.16 -19.29 -12.42
N VAL A 4 11.17 -19.14 -11.54
CA VAL A 4 10.25 -18.01 -11.56
C VAL A 4 11.10 -16.78 -11.28
N GLN A 5 11.41 -16.02 -12.34
CA GLN A 5 12.03 -14.71 -12.22
C GLN A 5 11.13 -13.86 -11.32
N ALA A 6 11.72 -13.31 -10.26
CA ALA A 6 11.05 -12.32 -9.42
C ALA A 6 10.55 -11.21 -10.34
N LEU A 7 9.23 -11.08 -10.48
CA LEU A 7 8.61 -9.88 -11.02
C LEU A 7 9.05 -8.75 -10.06
N ASN A 8 9.98 -7.91 -10.53
CA ASN A 8 10.42 -6.72 -9.79
C ASN A 8 9.18 -5.90 -9.44
N ALA A 9 8.78 -5.89 -8.17
CA ALA A 9 7.83 -4.90 -7.67
C ALA A 9 8.47 -3.52 -7.80
N ASP A 10 7.72 -2.51 -8.25
CA ASP A 10 8.24 -1.14 -8.38
C ASP A 10 8.47 -0.52 -6.99
N TYR A 11 7.56 -0.78 -6.04
CA TYR A 11 7.66 -0.36 -4.65
C TYR A 11 6.72 -1.17 -3.72
N ILE A 12 6.87 -0.95 -2.41
CA ILE A 12 6.05 -1.60 -1.37
C ILE A 12 5.22 -0.53 -0.65
N VAL A 13 3.92 -0.76 -0.54
CA VAL A 13 3.03 0.01 0.35
C VAL A 13 2.80 -0.79 1.62
N CYS A 14 3.16 -0.23 2.75
CA CYS A 14 2.84 -0.77 4.05
C CYS A 14 1.63 -0.05 4.66
N TYR A 15 0.84 -0.77 5.44
CA TYR A 15 -0.31 -0.21 6.14
C TYR A 15 -0.47 -0.75 7.55
N ARG A 16 -1.12 0.03 8.40
CA ARG A 16 -1.58 -0.38 9.73
C ARG A 16 -2.92 0.27 10.06
N MET A 17 -3.88 -0.53 10.49
CA MET A 17 -5.17 -0.10 11.01
C MET A 17 -5.22 -0.21 12.53
N THR A 18 -5.48 0.89 13.22
CA THR A 18 -5.63 0.93 14.67
C THR A 18 -7.06 1.33 15.02
N ARG A 19 -7.75 0.51 15.81
CA ARG A 19 -9.05 0.87 16.37
C ARG A 19 -8.86 1.76 17.59
N GLU A 20 -9.37 2.97 17.53
CA GLU A 20 -9.44 3.93 18.64
C GLU A 20 -10.87 4.01 19.17
N PRO A 21 -11.11 4.53 20.39
CA PRO A 21 -12.44 4.54 20.99
C PRO A 21 -13.55 5.21 20.16
N ARG A 22 -13.21 6.09 19.20
CA ARG A 22 -14.17 6.84 18.37
C ARG A 22 -13.82 6.86 16.87
N ALA A 23 -12.77 6.15 16.47
CA ALA A 23 -12.26 6.21 15.12
C ALA A 23 -11.45 4.96 14.77
N VAL A 24 -11.21 4.75 13.49
CA VAL A 24 -10.21 3.83 12.96
C VAL A 24 -9.14 4.67 12.29
N ARG A 25 -7.90 4.54 12.75
CA ARG A 25 -6.75 5.16 12.10
C ARG A 25 -6.15 4.20 11.11
N LEU A 26 -6.00 4.64 9.87
CA LEU A 26 -5.24 3.95 8.84
C LEU A 26 -3.95 4.72 8.60
N LYS A 27 -2.81 4.12 8.92
CA LYS A 27 -1.49 4.62 8.55
C LYS A 27 -1.04 3.91 7.28
N LEU A 28 -0.61 4.66 6.27
CA LEU A 28 0.05 4.15 5.06
C LEU A 28 1.47 4.72 5.00
N TRP A 29 2.43 3.91 4.55
CA TRP A 29 3.79 4.38 4.30
C TRP A 29 4.50 3.55 3.24
N GLU A 30 5.43 4.18 2.54
CA GLU A 30 6.38 3.51 1.66
C GLU A 30 7.77 3.58 2.27
N PRO A 31 8.43 2.44 2.54
CA PRO A 31 9.80 2.44 3.01
C PRO A 31 10.73 2.89 1.88
N SER A 32 11.71 3.74 2.20
CA SER A 32 12.79 4.07 1.26
C SER A 32 13.61 2.82 1.00
N PRO A 33 13.90 2.50 -0.28
CA PRO A 33 14.94 1.52 -0.58
C PRO A 33 16.27 2.13 -0.11
N SER A 34 16.80 1.70 1.04
CA SER A 34 18.14 2.14 1.41
C SER A 34 18.91 1.17 2.29
N HIS A 35 20.22 1.31 2.12
CA HIS A 35 21.31 0.46 2.57
C HIS A 35 21.20 0.03 4.03
N ALA A 36 21.69 -1.19 4.28
CA ALA A 36 21.53 -2.01 5.47
C ALA A 36 21.86 -1.35 6.83
N ASP A 37 22.45 -0.15 6.86
CA ASP A 37 23.05 0.46 8.05
C ASP A 37 22.43 1.81 8.46
N ALA A 38 21.30 2.24 7.88
CA ALA A 38 20.64 3.51 8.23
C ALA A 38 19.22 3.32 8.82
N PRO A 39 18.73 4.23 9.70
CA PRO A 39 17.34 4.21 10.16
C PRO A 39 16.42 4.28 8.95
N GLN A 40 15.61 3.24 8.72
CA GLN A 40 14.76 3.09 7.53
C GLN A 40 13.87 4.33 7.36
N PRO A 41 14.23 5.27 6.46
CA PRO A 41 13.41 6.43 6.22
C PRO A 41 12.19 6.00 5.41
N TYR A 42 11.06 6.68 5.57
CA TYR A 42 9.91 6.51 4.69
C TYR A 42 10.01 7.53 3.55
N LEU A 43 9.72 7.11 2.32
CA LEU A 43 9.55 8.06 1.21
C LEU A 43 8.32 8.92 1.45
N TYR A 44 7.24 8.31 1.96
CA TYR A 44 6.10 9.02 2.50
C TYR A 44 5.46 8.25 3.67
N ALA A 45 4.76 8.97 4.53
CA ALA A 45 3.86 8.41 5.52
C ALA A 45 2.63 9.31 5.68
N VAL A 46 1.44 8.71 5.73
CA VAL A 46 0.18 9.43 5.87
C VAL A 46 -0.73 8.71 6.86
N ASN A 47 -1.52 9.49 7.60
CA ASN A 47 -2.50 8.99 8.55
C ASN A 47 -3.90 9.49 8.16
N TYR A 48 -4.82 8.55 7.97
CA TYR A 48 -6.23 8.81 7.73
C TYR A 48 -7.05 8.39 8.95
N SER A 49 -8.18 9.06 9.16
CA SER A 49 -9.10 8.76 10.26
C SER A 49 -10.50 8.52 9.71
N PHE A 50 -11.08 7.40 10.10
CA PHE A 50 -12.40 6.95 9.65
C PHE A 50 -13.31 6.69 10.84
N ARG A 51 -14.63 6.79 10.64
CA ARG A 51 -15.61 6.46 11.69
C ARG A 51 -15.81 4.95 11.88
N THR A 52 -15.59 4.17 10.83
CA THR A 52 -15.84 2.72 10.83
C THR A 52 -14.66 1.98 10.20
N LEU A 53 -14.51 0.70 10.57
CA LEU A 53 -13.49 -0.16 9.96
C LEU A 53 -13.77 -0.37 8.47
N THR A 54 -15.04 -0.60 8.09
CA THR A 54 -15.45 -0.79 6.69
C THR A 54 -15.04 0.38 5.80
N ALA A 55 -15.17 1.62 6.27
CA ALA A 55 -14.74 2.79 5.51
C ALA A 55 -13.20 2.84 5.34
N ALA A 56 -12.45 2.42 6.36
CA ALA A 56 -10.99 2.33 6.28
C ALA A 56 -10.54 1.22 5.31
N GLU A 57 -11.19 0.05 5.34
CA GLU A 57 -10.92 -1.07 4.43
C GLU A 57 -11.26 -0.72 2.97
N GLN A 58 -12.40 -0.06 2.74
CA GLN A 58 -12.77 0.39 1.40
C GLN A 58 -11.77 1.40 0.85
N PHE A 59 -11.36 2.39 1.66
CA PHE A 59 -10.35 3.35 1.25
C PHE A 59 -9.00 2.69 0.99
N LEU A 60 -8.56 1.76 1.85
CA LEU A 60 -7.31 1.01 1.66
C LEU A 60 -7.35 0.24 0.33
N ARG A 61 -8.45 -0.45 0.04
CA ARG A 61 -8.63 -1.18 -1.21
C ARG A 61 -8.54 -0.26 -2.43
N GLU A 62 -9.29 0.84 -2.43
CA GLU A 62 -9.27 1.83 -3.52
C GLU A 62 -7.87 2.41 -3.71
N PHE A 63 -7.18 2.76 -2.61
CA PHE A 63 -5.80 3.23 -2.63
C PHE A 63 -4.89 2.21 -3.33
N LEU A 64 -4.95 0.94 -2.93
CA LEU A 64 -4.08 -0.10 -3.48
C LEU A 64 -4.34 -0.34 -4.97
N LEU A 65 -5.62 -0.41 -5.38
CA LEU A 65 -5.99 -0.60 -6.78
C LEU A 65 -5.54 0.58 -7.66
N VAL A 66 -5.72 1.82 -7.20
CA VAL A 66 -5.27 3.02 -7.93
C VAL A 66 -3.74 3.05 -8.05
N ASN A 67 -3.03 2.48 -7.08
CA ASN A 67 -1.58 2.35 -7.12
C ASN A 67 -1.11 1.14 -7.95
N GLY A 68 -2.00 0.33 -8.55
CA GLY A 68 -1.60 -0.80 -9.41
C GLY A 68 -1.47 -2.15 -8.69
N ALA A 69 -1.96 -2.28 -7.45
CA ALA A 69 -2.14 -3.59 -6.84
C ALA A 69 -3.23 -4.40 -7.57
N PHE A 70 -3.06 -5.71 -7.60
CA PHE A 70 -4.03 -6.68 -8.13
C PHE A 70 -4.42 -7.66 -7.02
N ASP A 71 -5.53 -8.39 -7.20
CA ASP A 71 -6.06 -9.37 -6.24
C ASP A 71 -6.25 -8.83 -4.80
N VAL A 72 -6.58 -7.54 -4.69
CA VAL A 72 -6.85 -6.88 -3.40
C VAL A 72 -8.22 -7.34 -2.87
N PRO A 73 -8.32 -7.87 -1.63
CA PRO A 73 -9.59 -8.33 -1.08
C PRO A 73 -10.58 -7.18 -0.86
N ASP A 74 -11.88 -7.47 -0.93
CA ASP A 74 -12.92 -6.47 -0.73
C ASP A 74 -13.06 -6.02 0.74
N HIS A 75 -12.73 -6.90 1.69
CA HIS A 75 -12.83 -6.68 3.12
C HIS A 75 -11.92 -7.63 3.92
N SER A 76 -11.92 -7.49 5.25
CA SER A 76 -11.19 -8.38 6.17
C SER A 76 -9.68 -8.31 5.99
N PHE A 77 -9.17 -7.10 5.79
CA PHE A 77 -7.72 -6.88 5.77
C PHE A 77 -7.13 -7.23 7.15
N PRO A 78 -5.94 -7.83 7.19
CA PRO A 78 -5.15 -7.89 8.41
C PRO A 78 -5.00 -6.50 9.05
N THR A 79 -4.76 -6.45 10.37
CA THR A 79 -4.52 -5.18 11.07
C THR A 79 -3.29 -4.44 10.53
N GLU A 80 -2.32 -5.17 9.99
CA GLU A 80 -1.09 -4.64 9.41
C GLU A 80 -0.64 -5.54 8.27
N GLY A 81 -0.04 -4.95 7.23
CA GLY A 81 0.52 -5.70 6.13
C GLY A 81 1.40 -4.84 5.22
N ALA A 82 2.11 -5.53 4.32
CA ALA A 82 2.92 -4.94 3.28
C ALA A 82 2.48 -5.52 1.93
N ILE A 83 2.23 -4.65 0.96
CA ILE A 83 1.72 -5.02 -0.36
C ILE A 83 2.74 -4.57 -1.41
N ALA A 84 3.17 -5.52 -2.22
CA ALA A 84 4.00 -5.26 -3.39
C ALA A 84 3.12 -4.67 -4.50
N ILE A 85 3.52 -3.51 -5.00
CA ILE A 85 2.91 -2.89 -6.17
C ILE A 85 3.69 -3.34 -7.40
N LEU A 86 3.02 -4.00 -8.35
CA LEU A 86 3.65 -4.43 -9.59
C LEU A 86 3.75 -3.27 -10.60
N PRO A 87 4.72 -3.34 -11.52
CA PRO A 87 4.84 -2.36 -12.58
C PRO A 87 3.61 -2.33 -13.52
N PHE A 88 3.14 -1.09 -13.82
CA PHE A 88 2.26 -0.60 -14.93
C PHE A 88 0.80 -0.16 -14.62
N PRO A 89 0.27 0.92 -15.27
CA PRO A 89 0.80 1.61 -16.46
C PRO A 89 1.38 3.01 -16.23
N THR A 90 2.42 3.30 -17.01
CA THR A 90 2.98 4.61 -17.32
C THR A 90 1.90 5.56 -17.84
N TRP A 91 1.95 6.82 -17.39
CA TRP A 91 1.20 7.93 -17.98
C TRP A 91 1.54 8.04 -19.47
N ASN A 92 0.66 7.59 -20.37
CA ASN A 92 0.81 7.81 -21.79
C ASN A 92 0.08 9.10 -22.17
N SER A 93 0.77 10.24 -22.05
CA SER A 93 0.35 11.49 -22.69
C SER A 93 0.52 11.31 -24.20
N ALA A 94 -0.41 10.63 -24.85
CA ALA A 94 -0.60 10.84 -26.28
C ALA A 94 -1.21 12.24 -26.42
N GLU A 95 -0.35 13.25 -26.54
CA GLU A 95 -0.75 14.58 -26.98
C GLU A 95 -1.52 14.44 -28.30
N SER A 96 -2.72 15.04 -28.34
CA SER A 96 -3.59 15.12 -29.51
C SER A 96 -3.27 16.35 -30.34
#